data_AF-A0A7H4MRM9-F1
#
_entry.id   AF-A0A7H4MRM9-F1
#
_cell.length_a   1.000
_cell.length_b   1.000
_cell.length_c   1.000
_cell.angle_alpha   90.00
_cell.angle_beta   90.00
_cell.angle_gamma   90.00
#
_symmetry.space_group_name_H-M   'P 1'
#
loop_
_entity.id
_entity.type
_entity.pdbx_description
1 polymer ?
#
loop_
_entity_poly.entity_id
_entity_poly.type
_entity_poly.pdbx_seq_one_letter_code
_entity_poly.pdbx_strand_id
1 'polypeptide(L)'
;MLPGNHPLIQRRRQDERTLLAIARTVCEQCRLCTDLCPRHLIGHELSPHLLVRAVNYRQAATPSLLLSALTCSECNVCEGVACPVGISPCASTVC
;
A
#
# COMPACT_ATOMS: atom_id res chain seq x y z
N MET A 1 -18.30 6.52 -16.47
CA MET A 1 -17.89 5.14 -16.13
C MET A 1 -16.58 4.84 -16.85
N LEU A 2 -15.59 4.24 -16.18
CA LEU A 2 -14.31 3.88 -16.79
C LEU A 2 -14.45 2.57 -17.60
N PRO A 3 -13.78 2.42 -18.76
CA PRO A 3 -13.78 1.19 -19.55
C PRO A 3 -13.23 -0.02 -18.76
N GLY A 4 -13.74 -1.22 -18.99
CA GLY A 4 -13.30 -2.42 -18.24
C GLY A 4 -11.82 -2.79 -18.41
N ASN A 5 -11.18 -2.35 -19.49
CA ASN A 5 -9.75 -2.49 -19.76
C ASN A 5 -8.90 -1.35 -19.18
N HIS A 6 -9.50 -0.41 -18.45
CA HIS A 6 -8.77 0.68 -17.84
C HIS A 6 -7.79 0.14 -16.77
N PRO A 7 -6.52 0.58 -16.74
CA PRO A 7 -5.51 0.04 -15.81
C PRO A 7 -5.95 0.01 -14.36
N LEU A 8 -6.59 1.07 -13.87
CA LEU A 8 -7.13 1.13 -12.49
C LEU A 8 -8.18 0.04 -12.20
N ILE A 9 -9.01 -0.33 -13.18
CA ILE A 9 -10.01 -1.40 -13.03
C ILE A 9 -9.33 -2.75 -13.03
N GLN A 10 -8.40 -2.98 -13.95
CA GLN A 10 -7.67 -4.25 -14.01
C GLN A 10 -6.89 -4.52 -12.72
N ARG A 11 -6.21 -3.49 -12.19
CA ARG A 11 -5.43 -3.55 -10.95
C ARG A 11 -6.30 -3.88 -9.72
N ARG A 12 -7.45 -3.22 -9.60
CA ARG A 12 -8.42 -3.48 -8.53
C ARG A 12 -9.09 -4.86 -8.64
N ARG A 13 -9.07 -5.48 -9.82
CA ARG A 13 -9.58 -6.85 -10.06
C ARG A 13 -8.54 -7.93 -9.84
N GLN A 14 -7.29 -7.59 -9.54
CA GLN A 14 -6.26 -8.60 -9.30
C GLN A 14 -6.51 -9.35 -8.01
N ASP A 15 -6.16 -10.64 -8.01
CA ASP A 15 -6.22 -11.48 -6.82
C ASP A 15 -5.25 -10.98 -5.75
N GLU A 16 -5.73 -10.84 -4.52
CA GLU A 16 -4.95 -10.32 -3.40
C GLU A 16 -3.70 -11.16 -3.13
N ARG A 17 -3.80 -12.50 -3.21
CA ARG A 17 -2.64 -13.37 -2.94
C ARG A 17 -1.54 -13.15 -3.97
N THR A 18 -1.92 -12.97 -5.23
CA THR A 18 -1.00 -12.65 -6.33
C THR A 18 -0.35 -11.29 -6.10
N LEU A 19 -1.11 -10.26 -5.72
CA LEU A 19 -0.58 -8.94 -5.39
C LEU A 19 0.42 -9.00 -4.22
N LEU A 20 0.11 -9.75 -3.16
CA LEU A 20 1.01 -9.94 -2.02
C LEU A 20 2.29 -10.67 -2.41
N ALA A 21 2.21 -11.70 -3.27
CA ALA A 21 3.38 -12.41 -3.77
C ALA A 21 4.29 -11.48 -4.59
N ILE A 22 3.71 -10.65 -5.47
CA ILE A 22 4.45 -9.66 -6.26
C ILE A 22 5.07 -8.61 -5.34
N ALA A 23 4.29 -8.05 -4.41
CA ALA A 23 4.78 -7.02 -3.49
C ALA A 23 5.95 -7.53 -2.64
N ARG A 24 5.96 -8.81 -2.28
CA ARG A 24 7.06 -9.44 -1.55
C ARG A 24 8.34 -9.58 -2.36
N THR A 25 8.25 -9.69 -3.68
CA THR A 25 9.42 -9.86 -4.56
C THR A 25 9.95 -8.54 -5.11
N VAL A 26 9.07 -7.59 -5.44
CA VAL A 26 9.46 -6.36 -6.15
C VAL A 26 9.65 -5.15 -5.24
N CYS A 27 9.15 -5.19 -3.98
CA CYS A 27 9.30 -4.06 -3.07
C CYS A 27 10.78 -3.81 -2.74
N GLU A 28 11.26 -2.65 -3.18
CA GLU A 28 12.64 -2.19 -3.02
C GLU A 28 12.89 -1.40 -1.72
N GLN A 29 11.89 -1.32 -0.84
CA GLN A 29 11.99 -0.67 0.49
C GLN A 29 12.44 0.80 0.45
N CYS A 30 12.16 1.52 -0.64
CA CYS A 30 12.58 2.91 -0.87
C CYS A 30 11.86 3.98 -0.03
N ARG A 31 10.85 3.62 0.76
CA ARG A 31 10.05 4.51 1.64
C ARG A 31 9.21 5.60 0.95
N LEU A 32 9.31 5.81 -0.37
CA LEU A 32 8.55 6.85 -1.11
C LEU A 32 7.03 6.88 -0.83
N CYS A 33 6.39 5.72 -0.64
CA CYS A 33 4.97 5.64 -0.31
C CYS A 33 4.60 6.30 1.03
N THR A 34 5.56 6.51 1.93
CA THR A 34 5.38 7.25 3.18
C THR A 34 5.69 8.72 3.03
N ASP A 35 6.79 9.03 2.35
CA ASP A 35 7.21 10.43 2.18
C ASP A 35 6.22 11.23 1.31
N LEU A 36 5.44 10.55 0.46
CA LEU A 36 4.37 11.14 -0.35
C LEU A 36 2.96 10.94 0.24
N CYS A 37 2.82 10.30 1.40
CA CYS A 37 1.51 10.07 1.99
C CYS A 37 0.95 11.36 2.61
N PRO A 38 -0.21 11.88 2.17
CA PRO A 38 -0.75 13.13 2.70
C PRO A 38 -1.09 13.05 4.19
N ARG A 39 -1.54 11.88 4.68
CA ARG A 39 -1.81 11.65 6.10
C ARG A 39 -0.53 11.68 6.94
N HIS A 40 0.55 11.10 6.43
CA HIS A 40 1.87 11.18 7.07
C HIS A 40 2.37 12.62 7.13
N LEU A 41 2.25 13.36 6.02
CA LEU A 41 2.72 14.74 5.90
C LEU A 41 2.02 15.71 6.87
N ILE A 42 0.75 15.45 7.22
CA ILE A 42 0.02 16.26 8.22
C ILE A 42 0.15 15.72 9.66
N GLY A 43 1.04 14.74 9.89
CA GLY A 43 1.41 14.27 11.23
C GLY A 43 0.64 13.06 11.76
N HIS A 44 -0.16 12.36 10.94
CA HIS A 44 -0.74 11.08 11.38
C HIS A 44 0.31 9.97 11.40
N GLU A 45 0.13 9.02 12.31
CA GLU A 45 0.96 7.83 12.48
C GLU A 45 0.71 6.79 11.37
N LEU A 46 0.83 7.21 10.10
CA LEU A 46 0.72 6.34 8.94
C LEU A 46 2.08 6.22 8.27
N SER A 47 2.62 5.01 8.21
CA SER A 47 3.86 4.71 7.50
C SER A 47 3.64 3.56 6.52
N PRO A 48 3.11 3.84 5.31
CA PRO A 48 2.78 2.80 4.33
C PRO A 48 3.94 1.84 4.00
N HIS A 49 5.19 2.29 4.03
CA HIS A 49 6.35 1.43 3.78
C HIS A 49 6.53 0.35 4.87
N LEU A 50 6.18 0.67 6.13
CA LEU A 50 6.20 -0.28 7.23
C LEU A 50 5.02 -1.24 7.15
N LEU A 51 3.85 -0.78 6.71
CA LEU A 51 2.69 -1.65 6.45
C LEU A 51 3.01 -2.69 5.37
N VAL A 52 3.61 -2.28 4.23
CA VAL A 52 4.10 -3.20 3.19
C VAL A 52 5.05 -4.24 3.79
N ARG A 53 6.00 -3.79 4.63
CA ARG A 53 6.97 -4.68 5.27
C ARG A 53 6.32 -5.66 6.24
N ALA A 54 5.35 -5.21 7.05
CA ALA A 54 4.61 -6.06 7.99
C ALA A 54 3.80 -7.14 7.28
N VAL A 55 3.20 -6.80 6.13
CA VAL A 55 2.44 -7.72 5.31
C VAL A 55 3.36 -8.73 4.60
N ASN A 56 4.49 -8.27 4.05
CA ASN A 56 5.46 -9.14 3.37
C ASN A 56 6.21 -10.06 4.34
N TYR A 57 6.47 -9.58 5.57
CA TYR A 57 7.27 -10.25 6.58
C TYR A 57 6.54 -10.21 7.93
N ARG A 58 5.86 -11.30 8.29
CA ARG A 58 5.06 -11.39 9.52
C ARG A 58 5.81 -11.01 10.81
N GLN A 59 7.13 -11.18 10.84
CA GLN A 59 7.98 -10.80 11.98
C GLN A 59 8.09 -9.28 12.20
N ALA A 60 7.80 -8.49 11.17
CA ALA A 60 7.83 -7.03 11.23
C ALA A 60 6.47 -6.42 11.63
N ALA A 61 5.41 -7.24 11.76
CA ALA A 61 4.08 -6.77 12.12
C ALA A 61 3.96 -6.59 13.63
N THR A 62 3.60 -5.37 14.05
CA THR A 62 3.16 -5.09 15.44
C THR A 62 1.70 -4.66 15.43
N PRO A 63 0.93 -4.90 16.50
CA PRO A 63 -0.46 -4.47 16.58
C PRO A 63 -0.65 -2.97 16.34
N SER A 64 0.24 -2.13 16.89
CA SER A 64 0.21 -0.68 16.69
C SER A 64 0.46 -0.28 15.23
N LEU A 65 1.41 -0.93 14.57
CA LEU A 65 1.70 -0.69 13.16
C LEU A 65 0.51 -1.10 12.28
N LEU A 66 -0.13 -2.24 12.56
CA LEU A 66 -1.31 -2.67 11.81
C LEU A 66 -2.50 -1.72 12.05
N LEU A 67 -2.71 -1.28 13.30
CA LEU A 67 -3.79 -0.36 13.65
C LEU A 67 -3.59 1.03 13.04
N SER A 68 -2.34 1.42 12.83
CA SER A 68 -1.95 2.64 12.10
C SER A 68 -2.58 2.70 10.69
N ALA A 69 -2.85 1.56 10.04
CA ALA A 69 -3.55 1.50 8.75
C ALA A 69 -4.95 2.14 8.79
N LEU A 70 -5.64 2.11 9.93
CA LEU A 70 -6.96 2.75 10.12
C LEU A 70 -6.93 4.27 10.01
N THR A 71 -5.73 4.88 9.97
CA THR A 71 -5.58 6.32 9.73
C THR A 71 -5.48 6.68 8.24
N CYS A 72 -5.48 5.66 7.36
CA CYS A 72 -5.50 5.81 5.90
C CYS A 72 -6.78 6.51 5.44
N SER A 73 -6.65 7.35 4.41
CA SER A 73 -7.77 8.08 3.81
C SER A 73 -8.08 7.60 2.38
N GLU A 74 -7.56 6.43 1.99
CA GLU A 74 -7.76 5.83 0.66
C GLU A 74 -7.44 6.77 -0.53
N CYS A 75 -6.50 7.70 -0.35
CA CYS A 75 -6.15 8.70 -1.38
C CYS A 75 -5.43 8.12 -2.62
N ASN A 76 -5.04 6.84 -2.58
CA ASN A 76 -4.38 6.11 -3.66
C ASN A 76 -3.02 6.67 -4.16
N VAL A 77 -2.43 7.65 -3.48
CA VAL A 77 -1.12 8.24 -3.85
C VAL A 77 0.00 7.19 -3.85
N CYS A 78 -0.04 6.27 -2.89
CA CYS A 78 0.99 5.24 -2.73
C CYS A 78 1.16 4.38 -3.99
N GLU A 79 0.05 3.94 -4.59
CA GLU A 79 0.03 3.07 -5.77
C GLU A 79 0.02 3.86 -7.08
N GLY A 80 -0.62 5.03 -7.10
CA GLY A 80 -0.81 5.82 -8.32
C GLY A 80 0.40 6.66 -8.72
N VAL A 81 1.20 7.11 -7.75
CA VAL A 81 2.30 8.07 -7.99
C VAL A 81 3.57 7.68 -7.25
N ALA A 82 3.47 7.29 -5.97
CA ALA A 82 4.63 7.17 -5.12
C ALA A 82 5.47 5.90 -5.37
N CYS A 83 4.82 4.79 -5.72
CA CYS A 83 5.52 3.53 -5.87
C CYS A 83 6.11 3.36 -7.28
N PRO A 84 7.44 3.42 -7.47
CA PRO A 84 8.08 3.20 -8.78
C PRO A 84 7.82 1.80 -9.36
N VAL A 85 7.71 0.78 -8.51
CA VAL A 85 7.39 -0.61 -8.91
C VAL A 85 5.88 -0.91 -8.88
N GLY A 86 5.04 0.09 -8.66
CA GLY A 86 3.58 -0.02 -8.79
C GLY A 86 2.87 -0.98 -7.83
N ILE A 87 3.38 -1.17 -6.60
CA ILE A 87 2.71 -1.95 -5.53
C ILE A 87 1.71 -1.09 -4.76
N SER A 88 0.66 -1.74 -4.25
CA SER A 88 -0.30 -1.12 -3.35
C SER A 88 -0.05 -1.56 -1.90
N PRO A 89 0.23 -0.66 -0.96
CA PRO A 89 0.43 -1.00 0.46
C PRO A 89 -0.79 -1.66 1.12
N CYS A 90 -1.99 -1.32 0.65
CA CYS A 90 -3.26 -1.73 1.24
C CYS A 90 -4.14 -2.40 0.18
N ALA A 91 -3.64 -3.48 -0.43
CA ALA A 91 -4.39 -4.28 -1.40
C ALA A 91 -5.52 -5.12 -0.78
N SER A 92 -5.59 -5.20 0.55
CA SER A 92 -6.54 -6.00 1.31
C SER A 92 -7.30 -5.13 2.32
N THR A 93 -8.53 -5.55 2.64
CA THR A 93 -9.65 -5.02 3.46
C THR A 93 -9.34 -4.33 4.80
N VAL A 94 -8.25 -3.59 4.92
CA VAL A 94 -7.79 -2.88 6.13
C VAL A 94 -7.51 -1.41 5.82
N CYS A 95 -8.30 -0.84 4.90
CA CYS A 95 -8.70 0.57 4.99
C CYS A 95 -10.09 0.61 5.61
#